data_AF-A0A954A0K3-F1
#
_entry.id   AF-A0A954A0K3-F1
#
_cell.length_a   1.000
_cell.length_b   1.000
_cell.length_c   1.000
_cell.angle_alpha   90.00
_cell.angle_beta   90.00
_cell.angle_gamma   90.00
#
_symmetry.space_group_name_H-M   'P 1'
#
loop_
_entity.id
_entity.type
_entity.pdbx_description
1 polymer ?
#
loop_
_entity_poly.entity_id
_entity_poly.type
_entity_poly.pdbx_seq_one_letter_code
_entity_poly.pdbx_strand_id
1 'polypeptide(L)'
;MTRSCELPRAVAVMLLSAVGVAQASRPHRSDWPQWRGPLATGVAPHADPPVTWSESKNVRFKAALEGSGHGSPIVVGGLVLVTAAVPFGPQLPAVPDDAPGAHDNAPLTRRQEFIATAFDRADGKVRWRTSLRKLLPHAGAHVSATLASASPVGDGEHLFAFFGSAGLFCLDHAGKVVWQIDLGDMRVKHGHGEGSSPVLHGDTVALVWDHEGQSFVAAFDKRTGKQRWRTDRDEPTSWATPIVVVHDGVPQLVVSGTKRLRGYHLGTGKVLWECGGLSNNIVASPVAGGGMVFAGSSYVRRAMLGIHLDGAKGDITKTDRVAWRLQRRTPYVPSPLLHGGSLWFLNHYQNILTRVDAKSGKETRGPFRLDGLFDIYASPVAAAGRMYFTDREGTTVVMTTDEFPRHLASNKLDDRFSASAALAGRAMYLRGEKFLYCLEAPLDKVDRKR
;
A
#
# COMPACT_ATOMS: atom_id res chain seq x y z
N MET A 1 -61.98 -64.29 15.31
CA MET A 1 -61.73 -63.08 16.12
C MET A 1 -60.25 -63.01 16.43
N THR A 2 -59.48 -62.31 15.62
CA THR A 2 -58.02 -62.19 15.81
C THR A 2 -57.59 -60.78 15.46
N ARG A 3 -57.04 -60.10 16.47
CA ARG A 3 -56.61 -58.70 16.48
C ARG A 3 -55.40 -58.51 15.56
N SER A 4 -55.47 -57.54 14.66
CA SER A 4 -54.33 -57.07 13.87
C SER A 4 -53.68 -55.87 14.57
N CYS A 5 -52.35 -55.97 14.72
CA CYS A 5 -51.42 -55.06 15.37
C CYS A 5 -51.18 -53.81 14.52
N GLU A 6 -51.22 -52.61 15.10
CA GLU A 6 -50.80 -51.36 14.44
C GLU A 6 -49.32 -51.06 14.76
N LEU A 7 -48.53 -50.72 13.74
CA LEU A 7 -47.21 -50.09 13.87
C LEU A 7 -47.31 -48.58 13.62
N PRO A 8 -46.55 -47.73 14.33
CA PRO A 8 -46.60 -46.28 14.16
C PRO A 8 -45.78 -45.81 12.95
N ARG A 9 -46.33 -44.84 12.21
CA ARG A 9 -45.64 -44.13 11.12
C ARG A 9 -44.56 -43.20 11.68
N ALA A 10 -43.30 -43.43 11.30
CA ALA A 10 -42.22 -42.48 11.50
C ALA A 10 -42.30 -41.35 10.46
N VAL A 11 -42.43 -40.10 10.91
CA VAL A 11 -42.30 -38.90 10.08
C VAL A 11 -40.83 -38.48 10.07
N ALA A 12 -40.18 -38.59 8.92
CA ALA A 12 -38.83 -38.08 8.70
C ALA A 12 -38.88 -36.57 8.45
N VAL A 13 -38.41 -35.77 9.41
CA VAL A 13 -38.19 -34.34 9.25
C VAL A 13 -36.82 -34.13 8.59
N MET A 14 -36.80 -33.79 7.30
CA MET A 14 -35.59 -33.30 6.63
C MET A 14 -35.33 -31.85 7.06
N LEU A 15 -34.32 -31.66 7.90
CA LEU A 15 -33.73 -30.35 8.18
C LEU A 15 -32.88 -29.94 6.97
N LEU A 16 -33.39 -29.02 6.15
CA LEU A 16 -32.56 -28.29 5.17
C LEU A 16 -31.67 -27.30 5.93
N SER A 17 -30.40 -27.67 6.11
CA SER A 17 -29.35 -26.75 6.55
C SER A 17 -29.08 -25.74 5.43
N ALA A 18 -29.59 -24.51 5.57
CA ALA A 18 -29.22 -23.40 4.70
C ALA A 18 -27.74 -23.06 4.93
N VAL A 19 -26.86 -23.56 4.07
CA VAL A 19 -25.47 -23.11 4.00
C VAL A 19 -25.51 -21.70 3.41
N GLY A 20 -25.52 -20.70 4.30
CA GLY A 20 -25.34 -19.31 3.91
C GLY A 20 -23.96 -19.13 3.31
N VAL A 21 -23.90 -18.99 1.98
CA VAL A 21 -22.70 -18.52 1.29
C VAL A 21 -22.48 -17.08 1.76
N ALA A 22 -21.52 -16.88 2.65
CA ALA A 22 -21.10 -15.54 3.06
C ALA A 22 -20.64 -14.79 1.82
N GLN A 23 -21.43 -13.81 1.38
CA GLN A 23 -21.01 -12.86 0.35
C GLN A 23 -19.81 -12.11 0.93
N ALA A 24 -18.62 -12.31 0.35
CA ALA A 24 -17.46 -11.52 0.69
C ALA A 24 -17.80 -10.03 0.54
N SER A 25 -17.76 -9.27 1.63
CA SER A 25 -18.01 -7.84 1.65
C SER A 25 -16.97 -7.14 0.77
N ARG A 26 -17.34 -6.80 -0.47
CA ARG A 26 -16.47 -6.01 -1.34
C ARG A 26 -16.41 -4.58 -0.81
N PRO A 27 -15.23 -3.92 -0.85
CA PRO A 27 -15.14 -2.50 -0.55
C PRO A 27 -16.15 -1.72 -1.38
N HIS A 28 -16.74 -0.66 -0.80
CA HIS A 28 -17.67 0.16 -1.56
C HIS A 28 -16.93 0.80 -2.75
N ARG A 29 -17.63 1.11 -3.86
CA ARG A 29 -17.01 1.72 -5.06
C ARG A 29 -16.23 3.01 -4.76
N SER A 30 -16.54 3.64 -3.64
CA SER A 30 -15.95 4.90 -3.16
C SER A 30 -14.82 4.72 -2.14
N ASP A 31 -14.36 3.49 -1.89
CA ASP A 31 -13.34 3.18 -0.87
C ASP A 31 -11.93 3.14 -1.46
N TRP A 32 -10.95 3.31 -0.57
CA TRP A 32 -9.53 3.22 -0.84
C TRP A 32 -8.90 2.27 0.19
N PRO A 33 -9.14 0.95 0.06
CA PRO A 33 -8.94 -0.02 1.14
C PRO A 33 -7.47 -0.36 1.46
N GLN A 34 -6.55 0.03 0.59
CA GLN A 34 -5.14 -0.34 0.67
C GLN A 34 -4.27 0.75 0.05
N TRP A 35 -2.97 0.70 0.32
CA TRP A 35 -2.02 1.58 -0.37
C TRP A 35 -2.11 1.40 -1.89
N ARG A 36 -2.11 2.54 -2.60
CA ARG A 36 -2.38 2.64 -4.04
C ARG A 36 -3.78 2.20 -4.49
N GLY A 37 -4.73 2.17 -3.57
CA GLY A 37 -6.15 2.17 -3.84
C GLY A 37 -6.71 0.81 -4.28
N PRO A 38 -7.98 0.79 -4.73
CA PRO A 38 -8.74 -0.45 -4.92
C PRO A 38 -8.18 -1.37 -6.01
N LEU A 39 -7.32 -0.84 -6.89
CA LEU A 39 -6.67 -1.59 -7.97
C LEU A 39 -5.18 -1.84 -7.72
N ALA A 40 -4.63 -1.37 -6.60
CA ALA A 40 -3.19 -1.35 -6.34
C ALA A 40 -2.36 -0.57 -7.39
N THR A 41 -2.97 0.30 -8.21
CA THR A 41 -2.30 1.03 -9.30
C THR A 41 -2.08 2.52 -9.03
N GLY A 42 -2.66 3.06 -7.95
CA GLY A 42 -2.74 4.50 -7.68
C GLY A 42 -3.93 5.17 -8.36
N VAL A 43 -4.76 4.43 -9.09
CA VAL A 43 -5.95 4.97 -9.77
C VAL A 43 -7.22 4.69 -8.96
N ALA A 44 -8.06 5.71 -8.78
CA ALA A 44 -9.45 5.57 -8.36
C ALA A 44 -10.40 5.83 -9.54
N PRO A 45 -10.96 4.78 -10.18
CA PRO A 45 -11.80 4.94 -11.37
C PRO A 45 -13.10 5.72 -11.16
N HIS A 46 -13.59 5.80 -9.91
CA HIS A 46 -14.87 6.39 -9.55
C HIS A 46 -14.75 7.59 -8.61
N ALA A 47 -13.53 8.08 -8.37
CA ALA A 47 -13.30 9.26 -7.55
C ALA A 47 -13.26 10.54 -8.40
N ASP A 48 -13.60 11.66 -7.78
CA ASP A 48 -13.53 13.00 -8.35
C ASP A 48 -13.00 14.01 -7.31
N PRO A 49 -11.73 13.88 -6.89
CA PRO A 49 -11.14 14.78 -5.89
C PRO A 49 -10.96 16.22 -6.43
N PRO A 50 -10.82 17.24 -5.55
CA PRO A 50 -10.72 18.63 -5.98
C PRO A 50 -9.47 18.90 -6.84
N VAL A 51 -9.51 19.96 -7.63
CA VAL A 51 -8.34 20.47 -8.39
C VAL A 51 -7.53 21.48 -7.58
N THR A 52 -8.21 22.33 -6.81
CA THR A 52 -7.57 23.41 -6.03
C THR A 52 -7.91 23.28 -4.55
N TRP A 53 -6.97 23.61 -3.68
CA TRP A 53 -7.13 23.70 -2.23
C TRP A 53 -5.98 24.52 -1.61
N SER A 54 -6.16 24.92 -0.36
CA SER A 54 -5.15 25.56 0.49
C SER A 54 -5.52 25.27 1.95
N GLU A 55 -4.79 25.83 2.92
CA GLU A 55 -5.19 25.77 4.34
C GLU A 55 -6.60 26.32 4.62
N SER A 56 -7.15 27.17 3.75
CA SER A 56 -8.48 27.78 3.92
C SER A 56 -9.50 27.44 2.83
N LYS A 57 -9.11 26.70 1.78
CA LYS A 57 -9.96 26.39 0.63
C LYS A 57 -10.09 24.89 0.42
N ASN A 58 -11.32 24.42 0.24
CA ASN A 58 -11.66 23.02 -0.06
C ASN A 58 -11.11 22.02 0.99
N VAL A 59 -10.91 22.46 2.23
CA VAL A 59 -10.60 21.59 3.38
C VAL A 59 -11.91 21.30 4.09
N ARG A 60 -12.41 20.06 3.98
CA ARG A 60 -13.60 19.62 4.73
C ARG A 60 -13.29 19.47 6.21
N PHE A 61 -12.14 18.87 6.53
CA PHE A 61 -11.60 18.82 7.89
C PHE A 61 -10.08 18.72 7.87
N LYS A 62 -9.48 19.11 9.00
CA LYS A 62 -8.06 18.99 9.34
C LYS A 62 -7.99 18.47 10.77
N ALA A 63 -7.61 17.21 10.95
CA ALA A 63 -7.58 16.54 12.26
C ALA A 63 -6.13 16.35 12.73
N ALA A 64 -5.83 16.63 14.00
CA ALA A 64 -4.49 16.42 14.55
C ALA A 64 -4.12 14.93 14.63
N LEU A 65 -2.87 14.62 14.32
CA LEU A 65 -2.31 13.28 14.41
C LEU A 65 -1.47 13.14 15.69
N GLU A 66 -1.50 11.94 16.26
CA GLU A 66 -0.66 11.55 17.39
C GLU A 66 0.52 10.70 16.89
N GLY A 67 1.72 10.99 17.38
CA GLY A 67 2.93 10.26 17.02
C GLY A 67 3.39 10.49 15.57
N SER A 68 4.32 9.67 15.11
CA SER A 68 4.88 9.73 13.76
C SER A 68 4.48 8.51 12.93
N GLY A 69 4.32 8.70 11.62
CA GLY A 69 4.16 7.60 10.69
C GLY A 69 4.03 8.07 9.24
N HIS A 70 4.50 7.25 8.31
CA HIS A 70 4.45 7.51 6.88
C HIS A 70 3.49 6.59 6.13
N GLY A 71 2.91 5.59 6.80
CA GLY A 71 1.87 4.75 6.23
C GLY A 71 0.72 5.59 5.67
N SER A 72 0.33 5.33 4.42
CA SER A 72 -0.72 6.10 3.76
C SER A 72 -2.08 5.81 4.40
N PRO A 73 -3.00 6.80 4.45
CA PRO A 73 -4.34 6.55 4.96
C PRO A 73 -5.07 5.55 4.06
N ILE A 74 -5.94 4.74 4.65
CA ILE A 74 -6.94 3.99 3.90
C ILE A 74 -8.34 4.50 4.23
N VAL A 75 -9.26 4.34 3.30
CA VAL A 75 -10.67 4.70 3.47
C VAL A 75 -11.50 3.45 3.26
N VAL A 76 -12.25 3.04 4.28
CA VAL A 76 -13.11 1.85 4.22
C VAL A 76 -14.46 2.22 4.84
N GLY A 77 -15.52 2.19 4.04
CA GLY A 77 -16.83 2.66 4.44
C GLY A 77 -16.80 4.09 5.01
N GLY A 78 -17.22 4.23 6.26
CA GLY A 78 -17.26 5.49 7.00
C GLY A 78 -15.98 5.85 7.76
N LEU A 79 -14.90 5.08 7.62
CA LEU A 79 -13.67 5.27 8.39
C LEU A 79 -12.50 5.71 7.49
N VAL A 80 -11.65 6.59 8.03
CA VAL A 80 -10.31 6.87 7.52
C VAL A 80 -9.32 6.36 8.57
N LEU A 81 -8.49 5.38 8.19
CA LEU A 81 -7.57 4.73 9.12
C LEU A 81 -6.12 5.15 8.85
N VAL A 82 -5.39 5.45 9.92
CA VAL A 82 -3.94 5.70 9.92
C VAL A 82 -3.25 4.93 11.04
N THR A 83 -1.94 4.73 10.89
CA THR A 83 -1.07 4.01 11.84
C THR A 83 0.08 4.89 12.30
N ALA A 84 0.47 4.86 13.56
CA ALA A 84 1.57 5.71 14.05
C ALA A 84 2.38 5.04 15.17
N ALA A 85 3.57 5.56 15.44
CA ALA A 85 4.39 5.26 16.60
C ALA A 85 4.46 6.51 17.51
N VAL A 86 4.08 6.34 18.77
CA VAL A 86 4.05 7.43 19.77
C VAL A 86 5.15 7.19 20.81
N PRO A 87 6.11 8.12 20.98
CA PRO A 87 7.14 7.98 21.99
C PRO A 87 6.56 8.13 23.41
N PHE A 88 6.93 7.24 24.32
CA PHE A 88 6.51 7.29 25.73
C PHE A 88 7.64 6.91 26.69
N GLY A 89 7.44 7.19 27.98
CA GLY A 89 8.41 6.90 29.04
C GLY A 89 9.61 7.85 29.07
N PRO A 90 10.60 7.60 29.95
CA PRO A 90 11.78 8.45 30.07
C PRO A 90 12.64 8.41 28.80
N GLN A 91 13.44 9.46 28.59
CA GLN A 91 14.46 9.48 27.56
C GLN A 91 15.62 8.55 27.96
N LEU A 92 16.03 7.71 27.01
CA LEU A 92 17.15 6.79 27.08
C LEU A 92 18.36 7.40 26.36
N PRO A 93 19.59 7.00 26.71
CA PRO A 93 20.77 7.34 25.95
C PRO A 93 20.62 6.96 24.48
N ALA A 94 21.04 7.84 23.57
CA ALA A 94 21.05 7.53 22.14
C ALA A 94 22.07 6.43 21.86
N VAL A 95 21.60 5.28 21.38
CA VAL A 95 22.45 4.18 20.91
C VAL A 95 22.42 4.21 19.37
N PRO A 96 23.57 4.39 18.70
CA PRO A 96 23.66 4.24 17.26
C PRO A 96 23.24 2.84 16.82
N ASP A 97 22.70 2.73 15.61
CA ASP A 97 22.38 1.44 15.01
C ASP A 97 23.68 0.67 14.70
N ASP A 98 23.72 -0.62 15.04
CA ASP A 98 24.89 -1.49 14.89
C ASP A 98 24.89 -2.28 13.57
N ALA A 99 23.90 -2.06 12.70
CA ALA A 99 23.86 -2.70 11.40
C ALA A 99 25.12 -2.38 10.57
N PRO A 100 25.67 -3.36 9.82
CA PRO A 100 26.79 -3.12 8.93
C PRO A 100 26.50 -1.98 7.95
N GLY A 101 27.38 -0.97 7.94
CA GLY A 101 27.23 0.21 7.09
C GLY A 101 26.13 1.17 7.53
N ALA A 102 25.73 1.19 8.82
CA ALA A 102 24.75 2.13 9.35
C ALA A 102 25.14 3.60 9.08
N HIS A 103 24.19 4.36 8.54
CA HIS A 103 24.28 5.81 8.31
C HIS A 103 22.87 6.40 8.26
N ASP A 104 22.76 7.71 8.46
CA ASP A 104 21.50 8.46 8.33
C ASP A 104 20.33 7.88 9.16
N ASN A 105 20.64 7.29 10.32
CA ASN A 105 19.65 6.68 11.22
C ASN A 105 19.27 7.64 12.35
N ALA A 106 17.98 7.66 12.70
CA ALA A 106 17.48 8.30 13.90
C ALA A 106 17.64 7.33 15.10
N PRO A 107 18.41 7.67 16.14
CA PRO A 107 18.61 6.80 17.29
C PRO A 107 17.32 6.65 18.10
N LEU A 108 17.11 5.46 18.64
CA LEU A 108 15.99 5.20 19.55
C LEU A 108 16.30 5.75 20.93
N THR A 109 15.64 6.84 21.28
CA THR A 109 15.81 7.48 22.59
C THR A 109 14.61 7.28 23.51
N ARG A 110 13.52 6.64 23.05
CA ARG A 110 12.31 6.40 23.86
C ARG A 110 11.61 5.12 23.44
N ARG A 111 10.87 4.52 24.38
CA ARG A 111 9.92 3.44 24.07
C ARG A 111 8.81 3.98 23.16
N GLN A 112 8.21 3.10 22.37
CA GLN A 112 7.23 3.43 21.35
C GLN A 112 5.93 2.66 21.57
N GLU A 113 4.82 3.39 21.51
CA GLU A 113 3.48 2.84 21.43
C GLU A 113 3.03 2.86 19.97
N PHE A 114 2.89 1.69 19.36
CA PHE A 114 2.33 1.53 18.03
C PHE A 114 0.81 1.56 18.11
N ILE A 115 0.20 2.45 17.34
CA ILE A 115 -1.24 2.72 17.39
C ILE A 115 -1.89 2.65 16.01
N ALA A 116 -3.17 2.33 16.01
CA ALA A 116 -4.07 2.57 14.89
C ALA A 116 -5.17 3.55 15.34
N THR A 117 -5.51 4.51 14.48
CA THR A 117 -6.54 5.52 14.75
C THR A 117 -7.48 5.60 13.58
N ALA A 118 -8.78 5.41 13.84
CA ALA A 118 -9.82 5.63 12.85
C ALA A 118 -10.52 6.96 13.09
N PHE A 119 -10.62 7.74 12.04
CA PHE A 119 -11.36 8.99 11.97
C PHE A 119 -12.67 8.76 11.25
N ASP A 120 -13.71 9.48 11.68
CA ASP A 120 -14.95 9.56 10.95
C ASP A 120 -14.72 10.23 9.60
N ARG A 121 -15.16 9.59 8.52
CA ARG A 121 -14.98 10.09 7.17
C ARG A 121 -15.72 11.41 6.93
N ALA A 122 -16.83 11.68 7.60
CA ALA A 122 -17.65 12.86 7.36
C ALA A 122 -17.06 14.11 8.02
N ASP A 123 -16.63 14.01 9.29
CA ASP A 123 -16.23 15.17 10.09
C ASP A 123 -14.80 15.14 10.64
N GLY A 124 -14.07 14.04 10.42
CA GLY A 124 -12.68 13.91 10.85
C GLY A 124 -12.50 13.74 12.35
N LYS A 125 -13.56 13.49 13.13
CA LYS A 125 -13.42 13.17 14.56
C LYS A 125 -12.86 11.77 14.74
N VAL A 126 -12.03 11.59 15.77
CA VAL A 126 -11.55 10.26 16.16
C VAL A 126 -12.75 9.41 16.60
N ARG A 127 -12.97 8.30 15.91
CA ARG A 127 -13.95 7.26 16.31
C ARG A 127 -13.36 6.35 17.37
N TRP A 128 -12.10 5.95 17.17
CA TRP A 128 -11.33 5.19 18.14
C TRP A 128 -9.83 5.34 17.88
N ARG A 129 -9.04 5.09 18.93
CA ARG A 129 -7.58 5.02 18.94
C ARG A 129 -7.15 3.80 19.75
N THR A 130 -6.52 2.84 19.10
CA THR A 130 -6.17 1.54 19.70
C THR A 130 -4.66 1.43 19.88
N SER A 131 -4.24 1.11 21.10
CA SER A 131 -2.87 0.71 21.41
C SER A 131 -2.65 -0.73 20.97
N LEU A 132 -1.73 -0.96 20.03
CA LEU A 132 -1.47 -2.28 19.47
C LEU A 132 -0.24 -2.93 20.12
N ARG A 133 0.82 -2.16 20.33
CA ARG A 133 2.05 -2.65 20.96
C ARG A 133 2.78 -1.53 21.68
N LYS A 134 3.36 -1.85 22.84
CA LYS A 134 4.29 -0.97 23.58
C LYS A 134 5.61 -1.70 23.79
N LEU A 135 6.69 -1.18 23.22
CA LEU A 135 8.02 -1.75 23.37
C LEU A 135 9.13 -0.70 23.16
N LEU A 136 10.36 -1.04 23.52
CA LEU A 136 11.52 -0.35 22.96
C LEU A 136 11.87 -1.10 21.67
N PRO A 137 11.78 -0.48 20.48
CA PRO A 137 12.14 -1.17 19.25
C PRO A 137 13.60 -1.63 19.32
N HIS A 138 13.92 -2.74 18.67
CA HIS A 138 15.28 -3.28 18.66
C HIS A 138 16.21 -2.51 17.72
N ALA A 139 15.65 -1.79 16.74
CA ALA A 139 16.38 -0.97 15.77
C ALA A 139 15.59 0.30 15.40
N GLY A 140 16.32 1.33 15.00
CA GLY A 140 15.75 2.62 14.61
C GLY A 140 15.16 2.63 13.20
N ALA A 141 15.19 3.80 12.58
CA ALA A 141 14.86 3.97 11.17
C ALA A 141 15.75 5.06 10.56
N HIS A 142 15.82 5.08 9.24
CA HIS A 142 16.44 6.18 8.51
C HIS A 142 15.75 7.53 8.89
N VAL A 143 16.48 8.65 8.91
CA VAL A 143 15.98 9.99 9.29
C VAL A 143 14.84 10.50 8.41
N SER A 144 14.65 9.92 7.22
CA SER A 144 13.53 10.20 6.32
C SER A 144 12.41 9.15 6.37
N ALA A 145 12.49 8.18 7.27
CA ALA A 145 11.50 7.14 7.53
C ALA A 145 10.90 7.26 8.94
N THR A 146 9.95 6.38 9.27
CA THR A 146 9.36 6.28 10.61
C THR A 146 9.24 4.81 11.02
N LEU A 147 8.96 4.55 12.29
CA LEU A 147 8.66 3.21 12.78
C LEU A 147 7.25 2.71 12.37
N ALA A 148 6.43 3.58 11.76
CA ALA A 148 5.10 3.27 11.23
C ALA A 148 5.02 3.63 9.73
N SER A 149 5.97 3.12 8.94
CA SER A 149 6.08 3.42 7.51
C SER A 149 5.13 2.57 6.64
N ALA A 150 4.73 1.39 7.10
CA ALA A 150 3.78 0.53 6.41
C ALA A 150 2.35 1.11 6.49
N SER A 151 1.65 1.09 5.35
CA SER A 151 0.25 1.49 5.29
C SER A 151 -0.64 0.35 5.81
N PRO A 152 -1.74 0.65 6.54
CA PRO A 152 -2.74 -0.37 6.84
C PRO A 152 -3.45 -0.85 5.57
N VAL A 153 -4.20 -1.95 5.70
CA VAL A 153 -5.10 -2.48 4.66
C VAL A 153 -6.39 -2.95 5.31
N GLY A 154 -7.52 -2.92 4.62
CA GLY A 154 -8.77 -3.45 5.17
C GLY A 154 -9.85 -3.69 4.14
N ASP A 155 -10.93 -4.32 4.60
CA ASP A 155 -12.16 -4.51 3.86
C ASP A 155 -13.37 -4.15 4.76
N GLY A 156 -14.58 -4.40 4.29
CA GLY A 156 -15.81 -4.12 5.03
C GLY A 156 -15.96 -4.86 6.37
N GLU A 157 -15.07 -5.80 6.69
CA GLU A 157 -15.14 -6.61 7.92
C GLU A 157 -13.91 -6.40 8.82
N HIS A 158 -12.70 -6.39 8.25
CA HIS A 158 -11.45 -6.41 9.00
C HIS A 158 -10.49 -5.31 8.54
N LEU A 159 -9.76 -4.76 9.52
CA LEU A 159 -8.70 -3.78 9.32
C LEU A 159 -7.37 -4.41 9.79
N PHE A 160 -6.29 -4.16 9.06
CA PHE A 160 -4.98 -4.73 9.34
C PHE A 160 -3.94 -3.63 9.45
N ALA A 161 -3.16 -3.67 10.53
CA ALA A 161 -2.02 -2.80 10.75
C ALA A 161 -0.77 -3.65 10.94
N PHE A 162 0.33 -3.27 10.28
CA PHE A 162 1.59 -3.98 10.34
C PHE A 162 2.71 -3.00 10.65
N PHE A 163 3.56 -3.36 11.60
CA PHE A 163 4.68 -2.55 12.06
C PHE A 163 5.97 -3.37 12.07
N GLY A 164 6.10 -4.27 11.08
CA GLY A 164 7.20 -5.22 10.97
C GLY A 164 7.44 -5.98 12.28
N SER A 165 8.57 -5.75 12.93
CA SER A 165 8.97 -6.40 14.18
C SER A 165 8.05 -6.11 15.36
N ALA A 166 7.27 -5.02 15.32
CA ALA A 166 6.26 -4.76 16.35
C ALA A 166 4.95 -5.56 16.16
N GLY A 167 4.79 -6.23 15.02
CA GLY A 167 3.76 -7.24 14.76
C GLY A 167 2.75 -6.88 13.66
N LEU A 168 1.95 -7.88 13.30
CA LEU A 168 0.76 -7.78 12.45
C LEU A 168 -0.49 -7.90 13.33
N PHE A 169 -1.43 -6.98 13.14
CA PHE A 169 -2.65 -6.88 13.93
C PHE A 169 -3.86 -6.89 13.02
N CYS A 170 -4.88 -7.64 13.42
CA CYS A 170 -6.22 -7.55 12.86
C CYS A 170 -7.14 -6.87 13.86
N LEU A 171 -7.91 -5.90 13.39
CA LEU A 171 -8.93 -5.20 14.15
C LEU A 171 -10.29 -5.35 13.45
N ASP A 172 -11.36 -5.31 14.23
CA ASP A 172 -12.68 -5.03 13.71
C ASP A 172 -12.87 -3.52 13.46
N HIS A 173 -14.01 -3.13 12.88
CA HIS A 173 -14.33 -1.73 12.61
C HIS A 173 -14.58 -0.88 13.87
N ALA A 174 -14.76 -1.52 15.03
CA ALA A 174 -14.83 -0.84 16.32
C ALA A 174 -13.44 -0.61 16.95
N GLY A 175 -12.38 -1.04 16.27
CA GLY A 175 -11.00 -0.88 16.75
C GLY A 175 -10.57 -1.93 17.77
N LYS A 176 -11.35 -3.00 17.96
CA LYS A 176 -10.96 -4.10 18.85
C LYS A 176 -10.02 -5.04 18.11
N VAL A 177 -8.92 -5.42 18.76
CA VAL A 177 -7.99 -6.43 18.24
C VAL A 177 -8.68 -7.80 18.22
N VAL A 178 -8.79 -8.39 17.02
CA VAL A 178 -9.34 -9.73 16.80
C VAL A 178 -8.26 -10.79 16.99
N TRP A 179 -7.09 -10.56 16.38
CA TRP A 179 -5.90 -11.39 16.53
C TRP A 179 -4.64 -10.57 16.27
N GLN A 180 -3.49 -11.08 16.71
CA GLN A 180 -2.18 -10.48 16.47
C GLN A 180 -1.13 -11.57 16.23
N ILE A 181 -0.09 -11.23 15.48
CA ILE A 181 1.03 -12.12 15.15
C ILE A 181 2.33 -11.37 15.39
N ASP A 182 3.26 -12.02 16.06
CA ASP A 182 4.66 -11.63 16.18
C ASP A 182 5.49 -12.49 15.22
N LEU A 183 6.34 -11.86 14.42
CA LEU A 183 7.18 -12.52 13.41
C LEU A 183 8.68 -12.49 13.79
N GLY A 184 9.02 -11.91 14.93
CA GLY A 184 10.38 -11.67 15.39
C GLY A 184 10.95 -10.35 14.88
N ASP A 185 12.28 -10.22 14.95
CA ASP A 185 12.98 -8.97 14.66
C ASP A 185 13.58 -8.95 13.24
N MET A 186 13.29 -7.89 12.47
CA MET A 186 13.96 -7.63 11.20
C MET A 186 15.35 -7.01 11.43
N ARG A 187 16.37 -7.52 10.72
CA ARG A 187 17.67 -6.85 10.61
C ARG A 187 17.75 -6.19 9.25
N VAL A 188 17.40 -4.92 9.19
CA VAL A 188 17.31 -4.17 7.94
C VAL A 188 18.68 -3.61 7.57
N LYS A 189 19.03 -3.70 6.29
CA LYS A 189 20.25 -3.13 5.73
C LYS A 189 20.49 -1.68 6.21
N HIS A 190 21.70 -1.42 6.69
CA HIS A 190 22.16 -0.13 7.23
C HIS A 190 21.32 0.42 8.40
N GLY A 191 20.40 -0.34 9.01
CA GLY A 191 19.55 0.19 10.08
C GLY A 191 18.43 1.12 9.59
N HIS A 192 18.15 1.15 8.28
CA HIS A 192 17.23 2.12 7.68
C HIS A 192 15.73 1.93 8.04
N GLY A 193 15.41 0.92 8.85
CA GLY A 193 14.06 0.68 9.37
C GLY A 193 13.13 -0.06 8.40
N GLU A 194 11.96 -0.42 8.88
CA GLU A 194 11.02 -1.34 8.23
C GLU A 194 9.91 -0.56 7.50
N GLY A 195 9.30 -1.13 6.45
CA GLY A 195 8.29 -0.36 5.70
C GLY A 195 7.45 -1.04 4.61
N SER A 196 7.55 -2.36 4.41
CA SER A 196 6.68 -3.04 3.43
C SER A 196 5.25 -3.20 3.98
N SER A 197 4.24 -2.77 3.23
CA SER A 197 2.83 -2.85 3.66
C SER A 197 2.25 -4.25 3.41
N PRO A 198 1.31 -4.73 4.25
CA PRO A 198 0.55 -5.95 3.96
C PRO A 198 -0.41 -5.73 2.78
N VAL A 199 -0.82 -6.82 2.15
CA VAL A 199 -1.88 -6.84 1.13
C VAL A 199 -3.00 -7.79 1.52
N LEU A 200 -4.22 -7.45 1.14
CA LEU A 200 -5.42 -8.24 1.39
C LEU A 200 -6.04 -8.66 0.05
N HIS A 201 -6.33 -9.95 -0.10
CA HIS A 201 -7.07 -10.46 -1.24
C HIS A 201 -7.93 -11.68 -0.85
N GLY A 202 -9.24 -11.55 -1.01
CA GLY A 202 -10.20 -12.57 -0.57
C GLY A 202 -10.11 -12.77 0.94
N ASP A 203 -9.75 -13.99 1.35
CA ASP A 203 -9.57 -14.37 2.75
C ASP A 203 -8.09 -14.43 3.19
N THR A 204 -7.19 -13.89 2.37
CA THR A 204 -5.74 -13.96 2.59
C THR A 204 -5.17 -12.57 2.85
N VAL A 205 -4.49 -12.41 3.98
CA VAL A 205 -3.54 -11.30 4.22
C VAL A 205 -2.14 -11.83 3.96
N ALA A 206 -1.36 -11.15 3.13
CA ALA A 206 0.01 -11.53 2.82
C ALA A 206 0.99 -10.38 3.07
N LEU A 207 2.23 -10.72 3.42
CA LEU A 207 3.31 -9.78 3.67
C LEU A 207 4.65 -10.30 3.15
N VAL A 208 5.60 -9.38 3.06
CA VAL A 208 6.99 -9.63 2.68
C VAL A 208 7.87 -9.31 3.89
N TRP A 209 8.81 -10.20 4.16
CA TRP A 209 9.81 -10.09 5.21
C TRP A 209 11.19 -10.18 4.57
N ASP A 210 11.57 -9.15 3.81
CA ASP A 210 12.90 -9.08 3.18
C ASP A 210 13.85 -8.30 4.10
N HIS A 211 14.87 -8.98 4.62
CA HIS A 211 15.84 -8.41 5.56
C HIS A 211 17.22 -9.09 5.39
N GLU A 212 18.20 -8.78 6.24
CA GLU A 212 19.56 -9.35 6.17
C GLU A 212 19.69 -10.74 6.85
N GLY A 213 18.61 -11.29 7.40
CA GLY A 213 18.51 -12.67 7.86
C GLY A 213 17.82 -13.60 6.84
N GLN A 214 17.11 -14.63 7.33
CA GLN A 214 16.30 -15.49 6.47
C GLN A 214 15.01 -14.79 6.05
N SER A 215 15.04 -14.17 4.87
CA SER A 215 13.87 -13.53 4.27
C SER A 215 12.78 -14.54 3.90
N PHE A 216 11.51 -14.10 3.90
CA PHE A 216 10.36 -14.92 3.50
C PHE A 216 9.17 -14.08 3.03
N VAL A 217 8.24 -14.73 2.35
CA VAL A 217 6.84 -14.26 2.20
C VAL A 217 5.94 -15.18 3.00
N ALA A 218 4.88 -14.62 3.58
CA ALA A 218 3.91 -15.39 4.35
C ALA A 218 2.49 -14.92 4.07
N ALA A 219 1.55 -15.85 4.16
CA ALA A 219 0.12 -15.60 4.06
C ALA A 219 -0.62 -16.15 5.26
N PHE A 220 -1.63 -15.42 5.69
CA PHE A 220 -2.43 -15.68 6.87
C PHE A 220 -3.90 -15.64 6.50
N ASP A 221 -4.69 -16.46 7.18
CA ASP A 221 -6.13 -16.38 7.14
C ASP A 221 -6.61 -15.07 7.78
N LYS A 222 -7.39 -14.26 7.05
CA LYS A 222 -7.77 -12.91 7.49
C LYS A 222 -8.59 -12.91 8.78
N ARG A 223 -9.34 -13.98 9.07
CA ARG A 223 -10.28 -14.05 10.20
C ARG A 223 -9.60 -14.57 11.47
N THR A 224 -8.64 -15.47 11.31
CA THR A 224 -8.03 -16.21 12.43
C THR A 224 -6.58 -15.87 12.69
N GLY A 225 -5.88 -15.25 11.74
CA GLY A 225 -4.43 -15.03 11.81
C GLY A 225 -3.61 -16.31 11.63
N LYS A 226 -4.24 -17.46 11.39
CA LYS A 226 -3.50 -18.72 11.18
C LYS A 226 -2.66 -18.62 9.91
N GLN A 227 -1.37 -18.90 10.01
CA GLN A 227 -0.48 -18.97 8.85
C GLN A 227 -0.97 -20.08 7.90
N ARG A 228 -1.25 -19.70 6.65
CA ARG A 228 -1.63 -20.62 5.57
C ARG A 228 -0.39 -21.25 4.94
N TRP A 229 0.62 -20.42 4.68
CA TRP A 229 1.90 -20.84 4.15
C TRP A 229 2.97 -19.78 4.46
N ARG A 230 4.22 -20.21 4.42
CA ARG A 230 5.44 -19.38 4.39
C ARG A 230 6.35 -19.93 3.31
N THR A 231 7.01 -19.06 2.57
CA THR A 231 8.01 -19.44 1.56
C THR A 231 9.25 -18.60 1.75
N ASP A 232 10.36 -19.28 2.04
CA ASP A 232 11.66 -18.64 2.20
C ASP A 232 12.10 -18.00 0.89
N ARG A 233 12.83 -16.89 1.03
CA ARG A 233 13.32 -16.08 -0.07
C ARG A 233 14.83 -15.96 0.04
N ASP A 234 15.52 -16.29 -1.04
CA ASP A 234 16.90 -15.84 -1.22
C ASP A 234 16.88 -14.38 -1.68
N GLU A 235 16.73 -13.47 -0.71
CA GLU A 235 16.67 -12.03 -0.89
C GLU A 235 17.27 -11.32 0.32
N PRO A 236 18.16 -10.32 0.13
CA PRO A 236 18.50 -9.38 1.18
C PRO A 236 17.36 -8.36 1.35
N THR A 237 17.58 -7.33 2.16
CA THR A 237 16.59 -6.27 2.41
C THR A 237 15.99 -5.68 1.13
N SER A 238 14.67 -5.56 1.13
CA SER A 238 13.88 -4.76 0.20
C SER A 238 12.70 -4.13 0.95
N TRP A 239 12.21 -2.98 0.46
CA TRP A 239 11.11 -2.22 1.07
C TRP A 239 9.85 -2.18 0.19
N ALA A 240 9.89 -2.84 -0.98
CA ALA A 240 8.74 -2.84 -1.89
C ALA A 240 7.54 -3.53 -1.22
N THR A 241 6.42 -2.82 -1.20
CA THR A 241 5.12 -3.39 -0.87
C THR A 241 4.71 -4.33 -2.01
N PRO A 242 4.30 -5.57 -1.73
CA PRO A 242 3.84 -6.48 -2.76
C PRO A 242 2.51 -6.02 -3.37
N ILE A 243 2.13 -6.59 -4.50
CA ILE A 243 0.78 -6.44 -5.07
C ILE A 243 0.17 -7.82 -5.30
N VAL A 244 -1.16 -7.91 -5.32
CA VAL A 244 -1.85 -9.10 -5.81
C VAL A 244 -2.35 -8.85 -7.24
N VAL A 245 -1.95 -9.71 -8.17
CA VAL A 245 -2.38 -9.67 -9.57
C VAL A 245 -3.16 -10.93 -9.87
N VAL A 246 -4.40 -10.78 -10.35
CA VAL A 246 -5.17 -11.91 -10.87
C VAL A 246 -4.90 -12.04 -12.35
N HIS A 247 -4.38 -13.17 -12.78
CA HIS A 247 -4.07 -13.47 -14.17
C HIS A 247 -4.56 -14.88 -14.50
N ASP A 248 -5.36 -15.03 -15.56
CA ASP A 248 -6.04 -16.28 -15.94
C ASP A 248 -6.77 -16.96 -14.77
N GLY A 249 -7.44 -16.15 -13.94
CA GLY A 249 -8.16 -16.63 -12.74
C GLY A 249 -7.27 -17.00 -11.56
N VAL A 250 -5.93 -16.95 -11.71
CA VAL A 250 -4.98 -17.29 -10.66
C VAL A 250 -4.51 -16.01 -9.96
N PRO A 251 -4.80 -15.82 -8.65
CA PRO A 251 -4.23 -14.73 -7.88
C PRO A 251 -2.76 -14.99 -7.57
N GLN A 252 -1.91 -14.03 -7.90
CA GLN A 252 -0.47 -14.07 -7.69
C GLN A 252 -0.02 -12.94 -6.76
N LEU A 253 0.75 -13.25 -5.72
CA LEU A 253 1.49 -12.25 -4.95
C LEU A 253 2.75 -11.89 -5.74
N VAL A 254 2.91 -10.64 -6.15
CA VAL A 254 4.06 -10.17 -6.92
C VAL A 254 4.93 -9.28 -6.03
N VAL A 255 6.21 -9.62 -5.94
CA VAL A 255 7.17 -8.98 -5.03
C VAL A 255 8.44 -8.61 -5.77
N SER A 256 8.77 -7.32 -5.78
CA SER A 256 10.07 -6.82 -6.27
C SER A 256 11.13 -7.04 -5.18
N GLY A 257 12.08 -7.95 -5.41
CA GLY A 257 13.25 -8.16 -4.56
C GLY A 257 14.54 -7.64 -5.21
N THR A 258 15.60 -7.55 -4.41
CA THR A 258 16.93 -7.11 -4.83
C THR A 258 17.56 -8.08 -5.84
N LYS A 259 17.47 -9.39 -5.61
CA LYS A 259 17.97 -10.42 -6.52
C LYS A 259 16.95 -10.70 -7.63
N ARG A 260 15.67 -10.91 -7.27
CA ARG A 260 14.60 -11.24 -8.23
C ARG A 260 13.28 -10.55 -7.90
N LEU A 261 12.59 -10.12 -8.96
CA LEU A 261 11.14 -9.93 -8.96
C LEU A 261 10.47 -11.29 -9.12
N ARG A 262 9.51 -11.63 -8.26
CA ARG A 262 8.84 -12.95 -8.29
C ARG A 262 7.32 -12.83 -8.24
N GLY A 263 6.64 -13.72 -8.94
CA GLY A 263 5.21 -14.00 -8.77
C GLY A 263 5.01 -15.32 -8.04
N TYR A 264 4.21 -15.31 -6.98
CA TYR A 264 3.87 -16.47 -6.16
C TYR A 264 2.39 -16.78 -6.29
N HIS A 265 2.03 -18.06 -6.39
CA HIS A 265 0.64 -18.47 -6.28
C HIS A 265 0.09 -18.13 -4.89
N LEU A 266 -0.88 -17.21 -4.79
CA LEU A 266 -1.32 -16.64 -3.51
C LEU A 266 -1.89 -17.71 -2.55
N GLY A 267 -2.49 -18.78 -3.09
CA GLY A 267 -3.05 -19.85 -2.26
C GLY A 267 -2.03 -20.81 -1.66
N THR A 268 -0.80 -20.88 -2.20
CA THR A 268 0.15 -21.95 -1.86
C THR A 268 1.58 -21.48 -1.56
N GLY A 269 1.93 -20.22 -1.89
CA GLY A 269 3.28 -19.69 -1.75
C GLY A 269 4.27 -20.21 -2.79
N LYS A 270 3.85 -21.05 -3.75
CA LYS A 270 4.74 -21.56 -4.79
C LYS A 270 5.15 -20.45 -5.76
N VAL A 271 6.45 -20.33 -6.05
CA VAL A 271 6.95 -19.45 -7.12
C VAL A 271 6.40 -19.94 -8.45
N LEU A 272 5.73 -19.05 -9.17
CA LEU A 272 5.23 -19.29 -10.53
C LEU A 272 6.30 -18.90 -11.55
N TRP A 273 6.86 -17.71 -11.38
CA TRP A 273 7.90 -17.16 -12.24
C TRP A 273 8.82 -16.22 -11.44
N GLU A 274 10.03 -16.04 -11.93
CA GLU A 274 10.99 -15.08 -11.40
C GLU A 274 11.78 -14.37 -12.49
N CYS A 275 12.13 -13.11 -12.26
CA CYS A 275 12.87 -12.28 -13.20
C CYS A 275 13.96 -11.48 -12.48
N GLY A 276 15.18 -11.57 -12.99
CA GLY A 276 16.29 -10.71 -12.59
C GLY A 276 16.36 -9.40 -13.40
N GLY A 277 17.27 -8.53 -13.00
CA GLY A 277 17.64 -7.33 -13.75
C GLY A 277 17.07 -6.03 -13.22
N LEU A 278 16.47 -6.03 -12.02
CA LEU A 278 16.36 -4.83 -11.18
C LEU A 278 17.71 -4.52 -10.51
N SER A 279 17.76 -3.49 -9.68
CA SER A 279 18.95 -3.06 -8.93
C SER A 279 18.95 -3.58 -7.49
N ASN A 280 19.95 -3.18 -6.71
CA ASN A 280 19.92 -3.30 -5.25
C ASN A 280 19.06 -2.18 -4.66
N ASN A 281 18.69 -2.33 -3.37
CA ASN A 281 17.97 -1.30 -2.62
C ASN A 281 16.59 -1.03 -3.25
N ILE A 282 15.76 -2.08 -3.31
CA ILE A 282 14.45 -2.02 -3.96
C ILE A 282 13.42 -1.40 -3.03
N VAL A 283 12.85 -0.27 -3.45
CA VAL A 283 11.87 0.51 -2.66
C VAL A 283 10.56 0.66 -3.42
N ALA A 284 10.60 1.08 -4.70
CA ALA A 284 9.42 1.20 -5.53
C ALA A 284 8.69 -0.14 -5.70
N SER A 285 7.39 -0.11 -5.45
CA SER A 285 6.50 -1.26 -5.58
C SER A 285 6.06 -1.43 -7.03
N PRO A 286 5.84 -2.68 -7.50
CA PRO A 286 5.41 -2.91 -8.86
C PRO A 286 3.99 -2.38 -9.13
N VAL A 287 3.63 -2.23 -10.39
CA VAL A 287 2.24 -1.99 -10.84
C VAL A 287 1.87 -2.99 -11.92
N ALA A 288 0.61 -3.38 -12.00
CA ALA A 288 0.15 -4.37 -12.96
C ALA A 288 -1.15 -3.92 -13.65
N GLY A 289 -1.33 -4.40 -14.87
CA GLY A 289 -2.54 -4.19 -15.68
C GLY A 289 -2.34 -4.62 -17.11
N GLY A 290 -3.42 -4.98 -17.81
CA GLY A 290 -3.38 -5.42 -19.20
C GLY A 290 -2.53 -6.68 -19.44
N GLY A 291 -2.54 -7.62 -18.48
CA GLY A 291 -1.75 -8.87 -18.57
C GLY A 291 -0.25 -8.68 -18.31
N MET A 292 0.16 -7.51 -17.79
CA MET A 292 1.56 -7.19 -17.57
C MET A 292 1.86 -6.75 -16.13
N VAL A 293 3.09 -6.96 -15.71
CA VAL A 293 3.70 -6.42 -14.50
C VAL A 293 4.81 -5.46 -14.88
N PHE A 294 4.88 -4.33 -14.16
CA PHE A 294 5.88 -3.29 -14.33
C PHE A 294 6.60 -3.06 -13.01
N ALA A 295 7.92 -3.15 -13.02
CA ALA A 295 8.74 -2.97 -11.83
C ALA A 295 9.99 -2.17 -12.15
N GLY A 296 10.38 -1.26 -11.24
CA GLY A 296 11.52 -0.38 -11.45
C GLY A 296 12.36 -0.15 -10.21
N SER A 297 13.59 0.32 -10.44
CA SER A 297 14.59 0.62 -9.44
C SER A 297 15.61 1.61 -10.00
N SER A 298 16.24 2.46 -9.18
CA SER A 298 17.17 3.48 -9.68
C SER A 298 18.39 3.77 -8.80
N TYR A 299 18.60 3.05 -7.69
CA TYR A 299 19.66 3.38 -6.72
C TYR A 299 21.07 3.12 -7.28
N VAL A 300 21.49 1.85 -7.38
CA VAL A 300 22.81 1.51 -7.94
C VAL A 300 22.77 1.53 -9.47
N ARG A 301 21.68 0.98 -10.02
CA ARG A 301 21.43 0.85 -11.46
C ARG A 301 20.02 1.33 -11.76
N ARG A 302 19.86 1.98 -12.90
CA ARG A 302 18.55 2.32 -13.46
C ARG A 302 18.00 1.10 -14.18
N ALA A 303 16.83 0.65 -13.77
CA ALA A 303 16.13 -0.48 -14.38
C ALA A 303 14.61 -0.27 -14.28
N MET A 304 13.90 -0.51 -15.36
CA MET A 304 12.45 -0.66 -15.42
C MET A 304 12.15 -1.83 -16.34
N LEU A 305 11.29 -2.75 -15.91
CA LEU A 305 10.93 -3.96 -16.65
C LEU A 305 9.43 -3.91 -16.95
N GLY A 306 9.06 -4.30 -18.17
CA GLY A 306 7.70 -4.72 -18.51
C GLY A 306 7.69 -6.22 -18.75
N ILE A 307 6.83 -6.94 -18.05
CA ILE A 307 6.75 -8.40 -18.07
C ILE A 307 5.34 -8.82 -18.48
N HIS A 308 5.23 -9.64 -19.52
CA HIS A 308 3.99 -10.35 -19.86
C HIS A 308 3.80 -11.54 -18.92
N LEU A 309 2.62 -11.63 -18.32
CA LEU A 309 2.26 -12.75 -17.46
C LEU A 309 1.81 -13.98 -18.25
N ASP A 310 1.28 -13.80 -19.46
CA ASP A 310 0.86 -14.90 -20.33
C ASP A 310 2.02 -15.87 -20.52
N GLY A 311 1.85 -17.13 -20.13
CA GLY A 311 2.87 -18.17 -20.25
C GLY A 311 4.13 -17.97 -19.38
N ALA A 312 4.16 -17.00 -18.46
CA ALA A 312 5.30 -16.80 -17.57
C ALA A 312 5.44 -17.96 -16.57
N LYS A 313 6.57 -18.67 -16.64
CA LYS A 313 6.89 -19.82 -15.77
C LYS A 313 8.39 -19.97 -15.57
N GLY A 314 8.81 -20.23 -14.33
CA GLY A 314 10.23 -20.41 -13.99
C GLY A 314 11.05 -19.12 -14.10
N ASP A 315 12.36 -19.23 -14.35
CA ASP A 315 13.20 -18.05 -14.57
C ASP A 315 12.95 -17.47 -15.98
N ILE A 316 12.25 -16.34 -16.03
CA ILE A 316 11.87 -15.66 -17.26
C ILE A 316 12.88 -14.58 -17.69
N THR A 317 14.00 -14.42 -16.98
CA THR A 317 14.94 -13.28 -17.15
C THR A 317 15.44 -13.10 -18.58
N LYS A 318 15.73 -14.21 -19.27
CA LYS A 318 16.27 -14.24 -20.64
C LYS A 318 15.24 -14.77 -21.64
N THR A 319 13.96 -14.59 -21.36
CA THR A 319 12.85 -15.01 -22.23
C THR A 319 12.16 -13.79 -22.84
N ASP A 320 11.30 -14.05 -23.82
CA ASP A 320 10.42 -13.04 -24.44
C ASP A 320 9.31 -12.52 -23.50
N ARG A 321 9.11 -13.14 -22.33
CA ARG A 321 8.17 -12.64 -21.31
C ARG A 321 8.62 -11.29 -20.77
N VAL A 322 9.92 -10.99 -20.78
CA VAL A 322 10.40 -9.62 -20.53
C VAL A 322 10.22 -8.81 -21.82
N ALA A 323 9.05 -8.21 -21.96
CA ALA A 323 8.59 -7.48 -23.14
C ALA A 323 9.53 -6.33 -23.51
N TRP A 324 9.99 -5.59 -22.50
CA TRP A 324 10.87 -4.45 -22.67
C TRP A 324 11.63 -4.12 -21.39
N ARG A 325 12.74 -3.39 -21.55
CA ARG A 325 13.59 -2.91 -20.45
C ARG A 325 13.97 -1.45 -20.68
N LEU A 326 13.96 -0.64 -19.64
CA LEU A 326 14.54 0.72 -19.64
C LEU A 326 15.68 0.78 -18.65
N GLN A 327 16.71 1.56 -18.98
CA GLN A 327 17.90 1.76 -18.15
C GLN A 327 18.21 3.24 -17.89
N ARG A 328 17.19 4.10 -18.04
CA ARG A 328 17.29 5.54 -17.81
C ARG A 328 15.99 6.07 -17.22
N ARG A 329 16.09 7.12 -16.41
CA ARG A 329 14.95 7.85 -15.81
C ARG A 329 13.97 6.97 -15.02
N THR A 330 14.46 5.94 -14.33
CA THR A 330 13.64 4.92 -13.66
C THR A 330 13.27 5.32 -12.23
N PRO A 331 12.20 4.77 -11.63
CA PRO A 331 11.77 5.13 -10.28
C PRO A 331 12.70 4.58 -9.19
N TYR A 332 12.70 5.22 -8.02
CA TYR A 332 13.32 4.71 -6.79
C TYR A 332 12.35 4.65 -5.61
N VAL A 333 11.90 5.81 -5.08
CA VAL A 333 10.97 5.84 -3.91
C VAL A 333 9.51 5.83 -4.35
N PRO A 334 9.04 6.79 -5.18
CA PRO A 334 7.65 6.78 -5.65
C PRO A 334 7.42 5.62 -6.61
N SER A 335 6.32 4.90 -6.38
CA SER A 335 5.94 3.76 -7.22
C SER A 335 5.23 4.24 -8.50
N PRO A 336 5.40 3.53 -9.64
CA PRO A 336 4.82 3.91 -10.92
C PRO A 336 3.29 3.89 -10.93
N LEU A 337 2.66 4.83 -11.63
CA LEU A 337 1.22 4.91 -11.86
C LEU A 337 0.87 4.33 -13.24
N LEU A 338 -0.12 3.45 -13.31
CA LEU A 338 -0.63 2.88 -14.56
C LEU A 338 -2.03 3.41 -14.86
N HIS A 339 -2.18 4.17 -15.94
CA HIS A 339 -3.45 4.77 -16.32
C HIS A 339 -3.59 4.87 -17.85
N GLY A 340 -4.75 4.47 -18.40
CA GLY A 340 -5.04 4.63 -19.83
C GLY A 340 -4.02 3.98 -20.77
N GLY A 341 -3.51 2.78 -20.42
CA GLY A 341 -2.45 2.09 -21.18
C GLY A 341 -1.08 2.77 -21.11
N SER A 342 -0.93 3.84 -20.33
CA SER A 342 0.32 4.57 -20.14
C SER A 342 0.88 4.31 -18.76
N LEU A 343 2.19 4.11 -18.69
CA LEU A 343 2.92 3.94 -17.46
C LEU A 343 3.69 5.23 -17.15
N TRP A 344 3.45 5.79 -15.96
CA TRP A 344 3.99 7.06 -15.50
C TRP A 344 4.87 6.83 -14.28
N PHE A 345 6.07 7.39 -14.28
CA PHE A 345 6.98 7.27 -13.14
C PHE A 345 7.94 8.44 -13.05
N LEU A 346 8.31 8.76 -11.82
CA LEU A 346 9.29 9.80 -11.53
C LEU A 346 10.71 9.26 -11.74
N ASN A 347 11.61 10.10 -12.23
CA ASN A 347 13.03 9.80 -12.24
C ASN A 347 13.54 9.80 -10.79
N HIS A 348 13.87 8.63 -10.26
CA HIS A 348 14.30 8.45 -8.88
C HIS A 348 13.20 8.89 -7.88
N TYR A 349 13.32 10.08 -7.29
CA TYR A 349 12.31 10.78 -6.47
C TYR A 349 12.17 12.26 -6.89
N GLN A 350 12.66 12.61 -8.08
CA GLN A 350 12.76 13.98 -8.57
C GLN A 350 11.55 14.37 -9.43
N ASN A 351 11.40 15.67 -9.69
CA ASN A 351 10.29 16.26 -10.43
C ASN A 351 10.32 16.07 -11.96
N ILE A 352 10.93 14.98 -12.42
CA ILE A 352 10.98 14.61 -13.84
C ILE A 352 10.08 13.40 -14.03
N LEU A 353 8.94 13.61 -14.69
CA LEU A 353 7.93 12.59 -14.97
C LEU A 353 8.18 11.96 -16.34
N THR A 354 8.47 10.66 -16.34
CA THR A 354 8.57 9.85 -17.55
C THR A 354 7.22 9.19 -17.85
N ARG A 355 6.87 9.13 -19.13
CA ARG A 355 5.71 8.38 -19.64
C ARG A 355 6.17 7.40 -20.71
N VAL A 356 5.73 6.15 -20.60
CA VAL A 356 5.89 5.15 -21.67
C VAL A 356 4.57 4.49 -21.99
N ASP A 357 4.44 4.02 -23.23
CA ASP A 357 3.40 3.06 -23.56
C ASP A 357 3.62 1.77 -22.75
N ALA A 358 2.60 1.32 -22.02
CA ALA A 358 2.76 0.21 -21.08
C ALA A 358 3.11 -1.10 -21.80
N LYS A 359 2.59 -1.32 -23.01
CA LYS A 359 2.80 -2.57 -23.75
C LYS A 359 4.22 -2.66 -24.33
N SER A 360 4.67 -1.60 -24.98
CA SER A 360 5.93 -1.58 -25.73
C SER A 360 7.12 -0.99 -24.97
N GLY A 361 6.87 -0.27 -23.88
CA GLY A 361 7.90 0.46 -23.13
C GLY A 361 8.47 1.65 -23.90
N LYS A 362 7.94 1.96 -25.10
CA LYS A 362 8.38 3.08 -25.90
C LYS A 362 7.96 4.37 -25.22
N GLU A 363 8.93 5.25 -25.04
CA GLU A 363 8.68 6.63 -24.64
C GLU A 363 7.90 7.30 -25.75
N THR A 364 6.65 7.64 -25.47
CA THR A 364 5.74 8.26 -26.44
C THR A 364 5.96 9.76 -26.48
N ARG A 365 5.94 10.40 -25.30
CA ARG A 365 6.18 11.83 -25.08
C ARG A 365 6.80 12.06 -23.69
N GLY A 366 7.60 13.12 -23.58
CA GLY A 366 8.28 13.50 -22.34
C GLY A 366 9.81 13.44 -22.44
N PRO A 367 10.52 13.55 -21.31
CA PRO A 367 9.96 13.65 -19.96
C PRO A 367 9.30 15.01 -19.71
N PHE A 368 8.40 15.07 -18.75
CA PHE A 368 7.72 16.29 -18.32
C PHE A 368 8.32 16.77 -17.00
N ARG A 369 8.33 18.08 -16.77
CA ARG A 369 8.80 18.69 -15.52
C ARG A 369 7.60 19.03 -14.65
N LEU A 370 7.65 18.65 -13.38
CA LEU A 370 6.65 18.99 -12.37
C LEU A 370 7.17 20.20 -11.58
N ASP A 371 7.08 21.37 -12.19
CA ASP A 371 7.64 22.61 -11.63
C ASP A 371 7.06 22.90 -10.24
N GLY A 372 7.94 23.32 -9.33
CA GLY A 372 7.60 23.59 -7.93
C GLY A 372 7.62 22.37 -7.00
N LEU A 373 7.87 21.16 -7.50
CA LEU A 373 8.07 19.97 -6.67
C LEU A 373 9.55 19.61 -6.51
N PHE A 374 9.91 19.09 -5.34
CA PHE A 374 11.24 18.56 -4.99
C PHE A 374 11.08 17.36 -4.05
N ASP A 375 12.07 16.48 -3.90
CA ASP A 375 12.05 15.36 -2.92
C ASP A 375 10.70 14.64 -2.75
N ILE A 376 10.21 14.03 -3.84
CA ILE A 376 8.88 13.41 -3.88
C ILE A 376 8.98 11.98 -3.36
N TYR A 377 8.39 11.70 -2.18
CA TYR A 377 8.32 10.34 -1.63
C TYR A 377 6.96 9.70 -1.85
N ALA A 378 5.89 10.50 -1.83
CA ALA A 378 4.54 10.05 -2.10
C ALA A 378 4.44 9.48 -3.52
N SER A 379 3.83 8.30 -3.65
CA SER A 379 3.51 7.76 -4.97
C SER A 379 2.35 8.54 -5.59
N PRO A 380 2.41 8.85 -6.89
CA PRO A 380 1.34 9.58 -7.56
C PRO A 380 0.04 8.80 -7.58
N VAL A 381 -1.07 9.53 -7.54
CA VAL A 381 -2.42 8.98 -7.67
C VAL A 381 -3.19 9.66 -8.79
N ALA A 382 -4.21 9.00 -9.33
CA ALA A 382 -5.03 9.55 -10.39
C ALA A 382 -6.51 9.23 -10.26
N ALA A 383 -7.35 10.18 -10.67
CA ALA A 383 -8.79 10.06 -10.73
C ALA A 383 -9.38 11.13 -11.66
N ALA A 384 -10.49 10.81 -12.33
CA ALA A 384 -11.22 11.73 -13.21
C ALA A 384 -10.30 12.57 -14.14
N GLY A 385 -9.45 11.87 -14.90
CA GLY A 385 -8.56 12.48 -15.90
C GLY A 385 -7.41 13.33 -15.34
N ARG A 386 -7.12 13.23 -14.03
CA ARG A 386 -6.11 14.04 -13.34
C ARG A 386 -5.14 13.16 -12.57
N MET A 387 -3.87 13.58 -12.53
CA MET A 387 -2.80 13.01 -11.73
C MET A 387 -2.37 14.01 -10.66
N TYR A 388 -2.05 13.49 -9.47
CA TYR A 388 -1.69 14.28 -8.29
C TYR A 388 -0.31 13.84 -7.80
N PHE A 389 0.59 14.81 -7.65
CA PHE A 389 1.97 14.60 -7.22
C PHE A 389 2.25 15.47 -6.00
N THR A 390 2.54 14.87 -4.85
CA THR A 390 2.76 15.59 -3.58
C THR A 390 4.21 15.46 -3.16
N ASP A 391 4.89 16.60 -2.94
CA ASP A 391 6.23 16.61 -2.37
C ASP A 391 6.25 16.56 -0.83
N ARG A 392 7.44 16.36 -0.27
CA ARG A 392 7.66 16.32 1.18
C ARG A 392 7.43 17.63 1.90
N GLU A 393 7.42 18.75 1.18
CA GLU A 393 7.22 20.07 1.78
C GLU A 393 5.75 20.51 1.74
N GLY A 394 4.82 19.67 1.25
CA GLY A 394 3.39 19.94 1.27
C GLY A 394 2.85 20.64 0.03
N THR A 395 3.64 20.70 -1.04
CA THR A 395 3.17 21.14 -2.35
C THR A 395 2.57 19.95 -3.11
N THR A 396 1.38 20.11 -3.68
CA THR A 396 0.79 19.14 -4.61
C THR A 396 0.52 19.78 -5.96
N VAL A 397 1.09 19.20 -7.02
CA VAL A 397 0.81 19.59 -8.41
C VAL A 397 -0.25 18.66 -8.99
N VAL A 398 -1.24 19.26 -9.66
CA VAL A 398 -2.30 18.56 -10.39
C VAL A 398 -2.06 18.70 -11.89
N MET A 399 -1.95 17.58 -12.58
CA MET A 399 -1.76 17.50 -14.04
C MET A 399 -2.91 16.74 -14.69
N THR A 400 -3.20 16.99 -15.96
CA THR A 400 -4.10 16.09 -16.73
C THR A 400 -3.41 14.77 -17.08
N THR A 401 -4.20 13.74 -17.38
CA THR A 401 -3.72 12.42 -17.87
C THR A 401 -3.59 12.35 -19.40
N ASP A 402 -3.71 13.48 -20.08
CA ASP A 402 -3.65 13.57 -21.54
C ASP A 402 -2.25 13.17 -22.08
N GLU A 403 -2.13 12.94 -23.39
CA GLU A 403 -0.82 12.69 -24.03
C GLU A 403 0.19 13.82 -23.75
N PHE A 404 -0.30 15.07 -23.74
CA PHE A 404 0.42 16.26 -23.30
C PHE A 404 -0.18 16.73 -21.98
N PRO A 405 0.34 16.26 -20.83
CA PRO A 405 -0.20 16.60 -19.52
C PRO A 405 -0.09 18.10 -19.30
N ARG A 406 -1.23 18.74 -19.04
CA ARG A 406 -1.29 20.17 -18.71
C ARG A 406 -1.29 20.35 -17.20
N HIS A 407 -0.56 21.35 -16.73
CA HIS A 407 -0.67 21.81 -15.35
C HIS A 407 -2.06 22.42 -15.12
N LEU A 408 -2.72 22.00 -14.04
CA LEU A 408 -4.04 22.49 -13.64
C LEU A 408 -3.97 23.34 -12.38
N ALA A 409 -3.14 22.95 -11.41
CA ALA A 409 -3.00 23.65 -10.14
C ALA A 409 -1.72 23.25 -9.40
N SER A 410 -1.21 24.18 -8.59
CA SER A 410 -0.25 23.92 -7.51
C SER A 410 -0.91 24.30 -6.19
N ASN A 411 -0.97 23.37 -5.25
CA ASN A 411 -1.62 23.54 -3.95
C ASN A 411 -0.60 23.40 -2.85
N LYS A 412 -0.72 24.19 -1.77
CA LYS A 412 0.21 24.15 -0.63
C LYS A 412 -0.56 23.96 0.67
N LEU A 413 -0.06 23.04 1.49
CA LEU A 413 -0.45 22.87 2.90
C LEU A 413 0.77 23.12 3.80
N ASP A 414 0.54 23.63 5.00
CA ASP A 414 1.56 23.88 6.04
C ASP A 414 1.80 22.62 6.87
N ASP A 415 2.21 21.56 6.19
CA ASP A 415 2.57 20.26 6.75
C ASP A 415 3.54 19.54 5.80
N ARG A 416 4.13 18.44 6.24
CA ARG A 416 5.07 17.64 5.46
C ARG A 416 4.50 16.27 5.14
N PHE A 417 4.83 15.71 3.97
CA PHE A 417 4.15 14.52 3.45
C PHE A 417 5.12 13.51 2.84
N SER A 418 5.19 12.31 3.42
CA SER A 418 5.80 11.15 2.74
C SER A 418 4.75 10.12 2.31
N ALA A 419 3.55 10.17 2.91
CA ALA A 419 2.44 9.30 2.60
C ALA A 419 1.83 9.62 1.23
N SER A 420 1.36 8.60 0.52
CA SER A 420 0.58 8.78 -0.70
C SER A 420 -0.87 9.13 -0.36
N ALA A 421 -1.51 9.94 -1.21
CA ALA A 421 -2.91 10.31 -1.00
C ALA A 421 -3.86 9.11 -1.14
N ALA A 422 -4.99 9.15 -0.44
CA ALA A 422 -6.12 8.26 -0.66
C ALA A 422 -7.26 9.01 -1.36
N LEU A 423 -7.81 8.45 -2.44
CA LEU A 423 -8.88 9.08 -3.22
C LEU A 423 -10.18 8.29 -3.04
N ALA A 424 -11.20 8.91 -2.48
CA ALA A 424 -12.41 8.19 -2.10
C ALA A 424 -13.66 9.08 -2.24
N GLY A 425 -14.45 8.80 -3.28
CA GLY A 425 -15.57 9.66 -3.70
C GLY A 425 -15.05 11.00 -4.25
N ARG A 426 -15.59 12.12 -3.77
CA ARG A 426 -15.12 13.47 -4.15
C ARG A 426 -13.96 14.00 -3.30
N ALA A 427 -13.49 13.18 -2.35
CA ALA A 427 -12.51 13.57 -1.37
C ALA A 427 -11.13 13.00 -1.67
N MET A 428 -10.10 13.79 -1.37
CA MET A 428 -8.72 13.35 -1.22
C MET A 428 -8.34 13.41 0.26
N TYR A 429 -7.70 12.37 0.76
CA TYR A 429 -7.16 12.31 2.11
C TYR A 429 -5.64 12.34 2.04
N LEU A 430 -5.04 13.33 2.70
CA LEU A 430 -3.60 13.49 2.82
C LEU A 430 -3.21 13.37 4.28
N ARG A 431 -2.30 12.45 4.57
CA ARG A 431 -1.70 12.31 5.90
C ARG A 431 -0.37 13.05 5.90
N GLY A 432 -0.31 14.14 6.65
CA GLY A 432 0.93 14.86 6.93
C GLY A 432 1.66 14.32 8.17
N GLU A 433 2.69 15.03 8.61
CA GLU A 433 3.37 14.77 9.88
C GLU A 433 2.52 15.21 11.08
N LYS A 434 1.73 16.28 10.93
CA LYS A 434 0.94 16.88 12.02
C LYS A 434 -0.55 16.60 11.89
N PHE A 435 -1.09 16.54 10.67
CA PHE A 435 -2.53 16.47 10.45
C PHE A 435 -2.96 15.43 9.40
N LEU A 436 -4.17 14.91 9.58
CA LEU A 436 -4.94 14.27 8.53
C LEU A 436 -5.86 15.32 7.90
N TYR A 437 -5.66 15.56 6.61
CA TYR A 437 -6.47 16.46 5.80
C TYR A 437 -7.50 15.68 5.02
N CYS A 438 -8.72 16.20 4.96
CA CYS A 438 -9.71 15.82 3.96
C CYS A 438 -10.01 16.99 3.05
N LEU A 439 -9.68 16.85 1.78
CA LEU A 439 -9.86 17.86 0.75
C LEU A 439 -11.03 17.49 -0.15
N GLU A 440 -12.04 18.35 -0.22
CA GLU A 440 -13.24 18.12 -1.02
C GLU A 440 -13.83 19.45 -1.49
N ALA A 441 -14.12 19.58 -2.79
CA ALA A 441 -14.79 20.76 -3.30
C ALA A 441 -16.28 20.76 -2.90
N PRO A 442 -16.88 21.91 -2.57
CA PRO A 442 -18.33 22.04 -2.41
C PRO A 442 -19.06 21.53 -3.67
N LEU A 443 -20.24 20.94 -3.50
CA LEU A 443 -21.14 20.71 -4.64
C LEU A 443 -21.61 22.06 -5.16
N ASP A 444 -21.46 22.31 -6.46
CA ASP A 444 -22.08 23.47 -7.10
C ASP A 444 -23.60 23.42 -6.91
N LYS A 445 -24.26 24.59 -6.81
CA LYS A 445 -25.72 24.67 -6.57
C LYS A 445 -26.56 23.94 -7.62
N VAL A 446 -25.99 23.64 -8.81
CA VAL A 446 -26.64 22.94 -9.91
C VAL A 446 -26.70 21.42 -9.68
N ASP A 447 -25.71 20.83 -9.00
CA ASP A 447 -25.63 19.38 -8.73
C ASP A 447 -26.47 18.93 -7.54
N ARG A 448 -27.06 19.86 -6.77
CA ARG A 448 -27.95 19.52 -5.64
C ARG A 448 -29.38 19.12 -6.07
N LYS A 449 -29.69 19.20 -7.37
CA LYS A 449 -31.02 18.91 -7.94
C LYS A 449 -31.06 17.65 -8.81
N ARG A 450 -29.97 16.90 -8.90
CA ARG A 450 -29.89 15.56 -9.51
C ARG A 450 -29.56 14.55 -8.42
#